data_AF-A0A1H0WVG0-F1
#
_entry.id   AF-A0A1H0WVG0-F1
#
_cell.length_a   1.000
_cell.length_b   1.000
_cell.length_c   1.000
_cell.angle_alpha   90.00
_cell.angle_beta   90.00
_cell.angle_gamma   90.00
#
_symmetry.space_group_name_H-M   'P 1'
#
loop_
_entity.id
_entity.type
_entity.pdbx_description
1 polymer ?
#
loop_
_entity_poly.entity_id
_entity_poly.type
_entity_poly.pdbx_seq_one_letter_code
_entity_poly.pdbx_strand_id
1 'polypeptide(L)'
;QLWLHAQKDQLTEVENDEDKWVGNDRRKTIDRDETNTIHRDRTETVDRDEKITVHNNRTERVDHDETISIGDNRKEDVGIDETVSIGNNRSKTIGRNEKDKIGNNWSIKVGSFKTETIGLAYLQNVGLAKMVNIGAAYNVNVGAAMVVNVGLSQSTNVLMNRSVTVGRSQTTKVGSDRTDETSDNYTENVGKNSATTVGEVRTLSVGKEMSVKVGDAIEIQCGKAVLRMTSDGTVQINGQTISIAGSSKVTVSSPDSHVNPA
;
A
#
# COMPACT_ATOMS: atom_id res chain seq x y z
N GLN A 1 -43.73 67.55 3.54
CA GLN A 1 -43.37 66.46 4.48
C GLN A 1 -44.62 66.08 5.27
N LEU A 2 -44.79 64.80 5.58
CA LEU A 2 -45.85 64.28 6.45
C LEU A 2 -45.18 63.54 7.62
N TRP A 3 -45.62 63.79 8.86
CA TRP A 3 -45.08 63.15 10.06
C TRP A 3 -46.24 62.55 10.87
N LEU A 4 -46.15 61.26 11.16
CA LEU A 4 -47.11 60.51 11.95
C LEU A 4 -46.37 59.96 13.17
N HIS A 5 -46.93 60.14 14.35
CA HIS A 5 -46.37 59.68 15.62
C HIS A 5 -47.47 59.12 16.50
N ALA A 6 -47.23 57.95 17.05
CA ALA A 6 -48.05 57.35 18.08
C ALA A 6 -47.26 57.24 19.38
N GLN A 7 -47.89 57.55 20.52
CA GLN A 7 -47.26 57.50 21.84
C GLN A 7 -47.13 56.07 22.38
N LYS A 8 -47.99 55.15 21.93
CA LYS A 8 -47.99 53.74 22.34
C LYS A 8 -48.02 52.85 21.11
N ASP A 9 -49.17 52.81 20.45
CA ASP A 9 -49.44 51.85 19.38
C ASP A 9 -49.90 52.56 18.11
N GLN A 10 -49.40 52.10 16.97
CA GLN A 10 -49.93 52.43 15.65
C GLN A 10 -50.27 51.12 14.95
N LEU A 11 -51.55 50.91 14.65
CA LEU A 11 -52.03 49.79 13.86
C LEU A 11 -52.29 50.27 12.43
N THR A 12 -51.92 49.47 11.45
CA THR A 12 -52.25 49.70 10.05
C THR A 12 -52.82 48.40 9.51
N GLU A 13 -54.05 48.46 9.03
CA GLU A 13 -54.77 47.33 8.46
C GLU A 13 -55.17 47.69 7.04
N VAL A 14 -54.90 46.78 6.10
CA VAL A 14 -55.27 46.90 4.70
C VAL A 14 -55.92 45.56 4.34
N GLU A 15 -57.21 45.57 4.04
CA GLU A 15 -58.01 44.33 3.88
C GLU A 15 -57.88 43.70 2.47
N ASN A 16 -57.26 44.40 1.52
CA ASN A 16 -57.08 43.91 0.15
C ASN A 16 -55.60 44.03 -0.27
N ASP A 17 -55.21 45.13 -0.91
CA ASP A 17 -53.87 45.31 -1.47
C ASP A 17 -53.17 46.57 -0.91
N GLU A 18 -51.91 46.44 -0.49
CA GLU A 18 -51.02 47.56 -0.13
C GLU A 18 -49.82 47.57 -1.09
N ASP A 19 -49.67 48.65 -1.86
CA ASP A 19 -48.44 48.94 -2.58
C ASP A 19 -47.64 50.00 -1.82
N LYS A 20 -46.32 49.79 -1.73
CA LYS A 20 -45.43 50.72 -1.04
C LYS A 20 -44.15 50.94 -1.84
N TRP A 21 -43.87 52.20 -2.14
CA TRP A 21 -42.71 52.61 -2.91
C TRP A 21 -41.92 53.72 -2.19
N VAL A 22 -40.60 53.64 -2.29
CA VAL A 22 -39.67 54.66 -1.78
C VAL A 22 -38.69 54.97 -2.91
N GLY A 23 -38.70 56.20 -3.42
CA GLY A 23 -37.90 56.57 -4.60
C GLY A 23 -36.41 56.80 -4.36
N ASN A 24 -35.95 56.75 -3.10
CA ASN A 24 -34.54 56.88 -2.74
C ASN A 24 -34.24 55.90 -1.58
N ASP A 25 -33.90 56.38 -0.39
CA ASP A 25 -33.49 55.51 0.72
C ASP A 25 -34.65 55.19 1.68
N ARG A 26 -34.74 53.92 2.09
CA ARG A 26 -35.56 53.47 3.23
C ARG A 26 -34.65 53.09 4.40
N ARG A 27 -34.92 53.63 5.59
CA ARG A 27 -34.31 53.20 6.85
C ARG A 27 -35.38 52.62 7.76
N LYS A 28 -35.06 51.52 8.45
CA LYS A 28 -35.92 50.87 9.43
C LYS A 28 -35.05 50.54 10.65
N THR A 29 -35.49 50.98 11.82
CA THR A 29 -34.84 50.67 13.09
C THR A 29 -35.90 50.12 14.03
N ILE A 30 -35.58 49.01 14.70
CA ILE A 30 -36.41 48.36 15.70
C ILE A 30 -35.49 48.15 16.91
N ASP A 31 -35.79 48.78 18.04
CA ASP A 31 -34.89 48.77 19.20
C ASP A 31 -34.96 47.48 20.03
N ARG A 32 -36.05 46.70 19.87
CA ARG A 32 -36.25 45.44 20.58
C ARG A 32 -36.36 44.27 19.62
N ASP A 33 -37.59 43.93 19.23
CA ASP A 33 -37.89 42.68 18.52
C ASP A 33 -38.71 42.95 17.26
N GLU A 34 -38.38 42.25 16.18
CA GLU A 34 -39.20 42.20 14.96
C GLU A 34 -39.63 40.76 14.71
N THR A 35 -40.91 40.56 14.41
CA THR A 35 -41.45 39.30 13.91
C THR A 35 -42.10 39.56 12.56
N ASN A 36 -41.80 38.71 11.59
CA ASN A 36 -42.42 38.75 10.27
C ASN A 36 -42.99 37.36 9.96
N THR A 37 -44.25 37.30 9.54
CA THR A 37 -44.93 36.07 9.16
C THR A 37 -45.49 36.27 7.76
N ILE A 38 -45.03 35.44 6.82
CA ILE A 38 -45.54 35.36 5.46
C ILE A 38 -46.19 33.99 5.33
N HIS A 39 -47.50 33.94 5.06
CA HIS A 39 -48.25 32.69 5.03
C HIS A 39 -48.05 31.86 3.75
N ARG A 40 -47.59 32.51 2.68
CA ARG A 40 -47.31 31.88 1.38
C ARG A 40 -45.86 32.13 1.00
N ASP A 41 -45.62 32.71 -0.16
CA ASP A 41 -44.30 32.84 -0.75
C ASP A 41 -43.66 34.19 -0.44
N ARG A 42 -42.32 34.21 -0.32
CA ARG A 42 -41.51 35.43 -0.24
C ARG A 42 -40.48 35.40 -1.34
N THR A 43 -40.39 36.47 -2.12
CA THR A 43 -39.29 36.71 -3.06
C THR A 43 -38.54 37.94 -2.62
N GLU A 44 -37.21 37.85 -2.64
CA GLU A 44 -36.30 38.95 -2.30
C GLU A 44 -35.31 39.10 -3.44
N THR A 45 -35.03 40.33 -3.83
CA THR A 45 -34.09 40.64 -4.92
C THR A 45 -33.25 41.84 -4.50
N VAL A 46 -31.93 41.66 -4.53
CA VAL A 46 -30.94 42.69 -4.28
C VAL A 46 -30.06 42.79 -5.52
N ASP A 47 -30.16 43.88 -6.26
CA ASP A 47 -29.46 44.02 -7.56
C ASP A 47 -27.94 44.17 -7.45
N ARG A 48 -27.46 44.60 -6.28
CA ARG A 48 -26.03 44.83 -6.01
C ARG A 48 -25.57 43.95 -4.85
N ASP A 49 -25.18 44.56 -3.74
CA ASP A 49 -24.51 43.89 -2.63
C ASP A 49 -25.45 43.75 -1.43
N GLU A 50 -25.41 42.58 -0.78
CA GLU A 50 -26.07 42.33 0.49
C GLU A 50 -25.04 42.08 1.59
N LYS A 51 -25.24 42.71 2.75
CA LYS A 51 -24.46 42.44 3.97
C LYS A 51 -25.39 42.12 5.11
N ILE A 52 -25.25 40.91 5.65
CA ILE A 52 -25.95 40.46 6.84
C ILE A 52 -24.94 40.35 7.99
N THR A 53 -25.26 40.92 9.15
CA THR A 53 -24.47 40.74 10.37
C THR A 53 -25.40 40.27 11.48
N VAL A 54 -25.06 39.12 12.06
CA VAL A 54 -25.73 38.56 13.24
C VAL A 54 -24.69 38.52 14.36
N HIS A 55 -24.95 39.20 15.47
CA HIS A 55 -23.98 39.35 16.57
C HIS A 55 -23.96 38.16 17.54
N ASN A 56 -25.06 37.40 17.59
CA ASN A 56 -25.20 36.23 18.45
C ASN A 56 -25.37 34.98 17.58
N ASN A 57 -26.54 34.33 17.62
CA ASN A 57 -26.77 33.06 16.92
C ASN A 57 -27.72 33.24 15.72
N ARG A 58 -27.48 32.46 14.66
CA ARG A 58 -28.42 32.23 13.56
C ARG A 58 -28.85 30.76 13.58
N THR A 59 -30.14 30.52 13.38
CA THR A 59 -30.69 29.17 13.18
C THR A 59 -31.57 29.21 11.95
N GLU A 60 -31.41 28.22 11.08
CA GLU A 60 -32.12 28.10 9.82
C GLU A 60 -32.63 26.68 9.68
N ARG A 61 -33.85 26.54 9.16
CA ARG A 61 -34.51 25.26 8.95
C ARG A 61 -35.32 25.33 7.66
N VAL A 62 -35.08 24.35 6.79
CA VAL A 62 -35.86 24.10 5.59
C VAL A 62 -36.41 22.68 5.72
N ASP A 63 -37.74 22.53 5.69
CA ASP A 63 -38.37 21.21 5.90
C ASP A 63 -38.31 20.29 4.67
N HIS A 64 -38.16 20.89 3.48
CA HIS A 64 -38.01 20.18 2.21
C HIS A 64 -36.59 20.41 1.65
N ASP A 65 -36.47 20.94 0.44
CA ASP A 65 -35.19 21.05 -0.27
C ASP A 65 -34.59 22.46 -0.21
N GLU A 66 -33.27 22.53 -0.07
CA GLU A 66 -32.48 23.77 -0.18
C GLU A 66 -31.57 23.68 -1.41
N THR A 67 -31.55 24.74 -2.23
CA THR A 67 -30.62 24.87 -3.36
C THR A 67 -29.87 26.18 -3.27
N ILE A 68 -28.54 26.11 -3.26
CA ILE A 68 -27.65 27.27 -3.25
C ILE A 68 -26.82 27.25 -4.53
N SER A 69 -26.87 28.35 -5.28
CA SER A 69 -26.03 28.57 -6.47
C SER A 69 -25.15 29.79 -6.28
N ILE A 70 -23.85 29.65 -6.56
CA ILE A 70 -22.87 30.73 -6.54
C ILE A 70 -22.22 30.77 -7.92
N GLY A 71 -22.28 31.93 -8.60
CA GLY A 71 -21.76 32.08 -9.96
C GLY A 71 -20.22 32.04 -10.03
N ASP A 72 -19.55 32.68 -9.07
CA ASP A 72 -18.09 32.79 -9.03
C ASP A 72 -17.48 31.94 -7.90
N ASN A 73 -17.27 32.54 -6.72
CA ASN A 73 -16.47 31.92 -5.65
C ASN A 73 -17.22 31.91 -4.31
N ARG A 74 -17.06 30.83 -3.55
CA ARG A 74 -17.46 30.74 -2.13
C ARG A 74 -16.20 30.63 -1.27
N LYS A 75 -16.11 31.47 -0.24
CA LYS A 75 -15.12 31.36 0.84
C LYS A 75 -15.87 31.26 2.17
N GLU A 76 -15.48 30.26 2.96
CA GLU A 76 -16.07 29.99 4.27
C GLU A 76 -14.95 29.95 5.30
N ASP A 77 -15.20 30.52 6.47
CA ASP A 77 -14.26 30.58 7.60
C ASP A 77 -15.02 30.22 8.88
N VAL A 78 -14.57 29.17 9.55
CA VAL A 78 -15.18 28.64 10.78
C VAL A 78 -14.10 28.68 11.86
N GLY A 79 -14.31 29.50 12.88
CA GLY A 79 -13.26 29.82 13.86
C GLY A 79 -12.95 28.73 14.88
N ILE A 80 -13.87 27.78 15.09
CA ILE A 80 -13.73 26.70 16.09
C ILE A 80 -13.98 25.34 15.44
N ASP A 81 -15.25 24.92 15.33
CA ASP A 81 -15.62 23.57 14.89
C ASP A 81 -16.73 23.60 13.83
N GLU A 82 -16.66 22.67 12.87
CA GLU A 82 -17.71 22.39 11.89
C GLU A 82 -18.16 20.93 12.06
N THR A 83 -19.47 20.69 12.06
CA THR A 83 -20.05 19.35 12.07
C THR A 83 -21.07 19.21 10.96
N VAL A 84 -20.91 18.20 10.11
CA VAL A 84 -21.81 17.89 9.00
C VAL A 84 -22.34 16.47 9.16
N SER A 85 -23.67 16.33 9.19
CA SER A 85 -24.35 15.03 9.22
C SER A 85 -25.21 14.87 7.98
N ILE A 86 -25.07 13.73 7.30
CA ILE A 86 -25.79 13.41 6.06
C ILE A 86 -26.45 12.05 6.26
N GLY A 87 -27.78 12.02 6.24
CA GLY A 87 -28.55 10.79 6.55
C GLY A 87 -28.49 9.73 5.45
N ASN A 88 -28.32 10.14 4.19
CA ASN A 88 -28.27 9.25 3.03
C ASN A 88 -26.90 9.32 2.35
N ASN A 89 -26.78 10.05 1.24
CA ASN A 89 -25.60 10.03 0.38
C ASN A 89 -24.98 11.43 0.24
N ARG A 90 -23.65 11.47 0.14
CA ARG A 90 -22.88 12.67 -0.26
C ARG A 90 -22.21 12.38 -1.61
N SER A 91 -22.48 13.21 -2.61
CA SER A 91 -21.73 13.21 -3.88
C SER A 91 -20.91 14.49 -3.98
N LYS A 92 -19.66 14.38 -4.43
CA LYS A 92 -18.74 15.52 -4.61
C LYS A 92 -18.06 15.40 -5.96
N THR A 93 -18.11 16.46 -6.77
CA THR A 93 -17.43 16.55 -8.06
C THR A 93 -16.52 17.77 -8.06
N ILE A 94 -15.26 17.59 -8.44
CA ILE A 94 -14.27 18.66 -8.56
C ILE A 94 -13.74 18.65 -9.98
N GLY A 95 -13.91 19.75 -10.71
CA GLY A 95 -13.50 19.82 -12.14
C GLY A 95 -12.00 19.98 -12.36
N ARG A 96 -11.23 20.36 -11.34
CA ARG A 96 -9.77 20.55 -11.42
C ARG A 96 -9.04 19.84 -10.28
N ASN A 97 -8.84 20.52 -9.15
CA ASN A 97 -7.97 20.04 -8.07
C ASN A 97 -8.66 20.17 -6.71
N GLU A 98 -8.39 19.21 -5.82
CA GLU A 98 -8.73 19.25 -4.40
C GLU A 98 -7.45 19.17 -3.57
N LYS A 99 -7.41 19.91 -2.46
CA LYS A 99 -6.28 19.93 -1.54
C LYS A 99 -6.77 20.03 -0.10
N ASP A 100 -6.42 19.02 0.69
CA ASP A 100 -6.68 19.00 2.13
C ASP A 100 -5.39 19.26 2.91
N LYS A 101 -5.49 20.07 3.97
CA LYS A 101 -4.42 20.27 4.95
C LYS A 101 -4.97 19.99 6.34
N ILE A 102 -4.56 18.87 6.92
CA ILE A 102 -4.95 18.45 8.27
C ILE A 102 -3.77 18.71 9.21
N GLY A 103 -4.00 19.46 10.29
CA GLY A 103 -2.95 19.85 11.24
C GLY A 103 -2.55 18.76 12.22
N ASN A 104 -3.49 17.90 12.62
CA ASN A 104 -3.28 16.84 13.61
C ASN A 104 -3.59 15.46 13.00
N ASN A 105 -4.81 14.95 13.21
CA ASN A 105 -5.18 13.58 12.86
C ASN A 105 -6.24 13.55 11.76
N TRP A 106 -6.03 12.69 10.76
CA TRP A 106 -7.03 12.34 9.77
C TRP A 106 -7.45 10.88 9.95
N SER A 107 -8.70 10.65 10.34
CA SER A 107 -9.27 9.31 10.52
C SER A 107 -10.40 9.08 9.52
N ILE A 108 -10.43 7.89 8.92
CA ILE A 108 -11.47 7.46 7.99
C ILE A 108 -11.90 6.05 8.41
N LYS A 109 -13.20 5.88 8.67
CA LYS A 109 -13.82 4.59 8.94
C LYS A 109 -14.84 4.29 7.84
N VAL A 110 -14.66 3.16 7.16
CA VAL A 110 -15.55 2.70 6.09
C VAL A 110 -16.23 1.41 6.57
N GLY A 111 -17.56 1.36 6.50
CA GLY A 111 -18.34 0.20 6.99
C GLY A 111 -18.39 -0.98 6.03
N SER A 112 -18.18 -0.73 4.73
CA SER A 112 -18.21 -1.74 3.68
C SER A 112 -16.95 -1.59 2.80
N PHE A 113 -17.09 -1.18 1.54
CA PHE A 113 -15.97 -1.10 0.61
C PHE A 113 -15.46 0.34 0.40
N LYS A 114 -14.13 0.48 0.30
CA LYS A 114 -13.46 1.70 -0.19
C LYS A 114 -12.80 1.37 -1.53
N THR A 115 -13.11 2.15 -2.56
CA THR A 115 -12.45 2.07 -3.87
C THR A 115 -11.75 3.39 -4.17
N GLU A 116 -10.51 3.31 -4.65
CA GLU A 116 -9.70 4.47 -5.02
C GLU A 116 -9.05 4.16 -6.38
N THR A 117 -9.34 4.97 -7.39
CA THR A 117 -8.80 4.81 -8.75
C THR A 117 -7.92 6.00 -9.08
N ILE A 118 -6.70 5.73 -9.55
CA ILE A 118 -5.70 6.74 -9.85
C ILE A 118 -5.36 6.64 -11.34
N GLY A 119 -5.58 7.71 -12.09
CA GLY A 119 -5.39 7.71 -13.55
C GLY A 119 -3.93 7.78 -14.02
N LEU A 120 -3.04 8.40 -13.22
CA LEU A 120 -1.65 8.63 -13.61
C LEU A 120 -0.65 8.12 -12.57
N ALA A 121 -0.62 8.70 -11.36
CA ALA A 121 0.39 8.38 -10.36
C ALA A 121 -0.11 8.52 -8.92
N TYR A 122 0.37 7.63 -8.04
CA TYR A 122 0.15 7.66 -6.60
C TYR A 122 1.50 7.66 -5.88
N LEU A 123 1.69 8.60 -4.95
CA LEU A 123 2.90 8.71 -4.13
C LEU A 123 2.50 8.79 -2.65
N GLN A 124 3.21 8.04 -1.81
CA GLN A 124 2.98 8.05 -0.37
C GLN A 124 4.32 8.18 0.37
N ASN A 125 4.52 9.34 1.01
CA ASN A 125 5.65 9.60 1.89
C ASN A 125 5.20 9.47 3.35
N VAL A 126 5.93 8.70 4.15
CA VAL A 126 5.59 8.44 5.55
C VAL A 126 6.80 8.76 6.42
N GLY A 127 6.61 9.57 7.46
CA GLY A 127 7.72 10.10 8.27
C GLY A 127 8.28 9.13 9.32
N LEU A 128 7.44 8.29 9.92
CA LEU A 128 7.84 7.39 11.01
C LEU A 128 7.58 5.92 10.68
N ALA A 129 6.31 5.54 10.50
CA ALA A 129 5.93 4.15 10.28
C ALA A 129 4.64 4.02 9.47
N LYS A 130 4.56 2.94 8.68
CA LYS A 130 3.35 2.51 7.96
C LYS A 130 3.07 1.05 8.31
N MET A 131 1.82 0.74 8.63
CA MET A 131 1.35 -0.62 8.87
C MET A 131 0.18 -0.93 7.94
N VAL A 132 0.11 -2.17 7.44
CA VAL A 132 -1.01 -2.67 6.62
C VAL A 132 -1.42 -4.02 7.17
N ASN A 133 -2.65 -4.13 7.69
CA ASN A 133 -3.23 -5.37 8.17
C ASN A 133 -4.32 -5.83 7.21
N ILE A 134 -4.25 -7.08 6.77
CA ILE A 134 -5.19 -7.66 5.81
C ILE A 134 -5.88 -8.88 6.44
N GLY A 135 -7.20 -8.95 6.34
CA GLY A 135 -7.99 -10.03 6.96
C GLY A 135 -8.13 -11.30 6.11
N ALA A 136 -8.18 -11.20 4.79
CA ALA A 136 -8.46 -12.35 3.92
C ALA A 136 -7.44 -12.49 2.77
N ALA A 137 -7.41 -11.52 1.86
CA ALA A 137 -6.58 -11.59 0.66
C ALA A 137 -5.94 -10.24 0.32
N TYR A 138 -4.69 -10.29 -0.16
CA TYR A 138 -3.95 -9.14 -0.66
C TYR A 138 -3.28 -9.52 -1.98
N ASN A 139 -3.51 -8.74 -3.03
CA ASN A 139 -2.95 -8.98 -4.35
C ASN A 139 -2.32 -7.69 -4.89
N VAL A 140 -1.16 -7.84 -5.52
CA VAL A 140 -0.41 -6.74 -6.15
C VAL A 140 -0.01 -7.21 -7.55
N ASN A 141 -0.53 -6.54 -8.58
CA ASN A 141 -0.13 -6.77 -9.97
C ASN A 141 0.72 -5.60 -10.45
N VAL A 142 1.88 -5.90 -11.03
CA VAL A 142 2.83 -4.88 -11.48
C VAL A 142 3.10 -5.05 -12.97
N GLY A 143 2.86 -4.01 -13.76
CA GLY A 143 2.94 -4.07 -15.22
C GLY A 143 4.35 -3.91 -15.80
N ALA A 144 5.25 -3.21 -15.10
CA ALA A 144 6.60 -2.93 -15.60
C ALA A 144 7.70 -3.37 -14.62
N ALA A 145 7.79 -2.72 -13.45
CA ALA A 145 8.84 -2.99 -12.48
C ALA A 145 8.36 -2.80 -11.04
N MET A 146 8.81 -3.67 -10.14
CA MET A 146 8.65 -3.56 -8.69
C MET A 146 10.04 -3.53 -8.05
N VAL A 147 10.34 -2.48 -7.29
CA VAL A 147 11.61 -2.32 -6.57
C VAL A 147 11.31 -2.15 -5.08
N VAL A 148 12.03 -2.89 -4.24
CA VAL A 148 11.95 -2.80 -2.78
C VAL A 148 13.35 -2.60 -2.23
N ASN A 149 13.57 -1.47 -1.55
CA ASN A 149 14.83 -1.15 -0.89
C ASN A 149 14.60 -1.14 0.62
N VAL A 150 15.47 -1.80 1.38
CA VAL A 150 15.36 -1.91 2.84
C VAL A 150 16.68 -1.49 3.48
N GLY A 151 16.62 -0.54 4.43
CA GLY A 151 17.81 0.05 5.03
C GLY A 151 18.39 -0.70 6.24
N LEU A 152 17.54 -1.42 6.98
CA LEU A 152 17.95 -2.13 8.22
C LEU A 152 17.69 -3.63 8.15
N SER A 153 16.41 -4.04 8.10
CA SER A 153 16.03 -5.44 8.12
C SER A 153 14.70 -5.69 7.43
N GLN A 154 14.59 -6.82 6.75
CA GLN A 154 13.37 -7.35 6.18
C GLN A 154 13.12 -8.75 6.73
N SER A 155 11.96 -8.97 7.35
CA SER A 155 11.51 -10.29 7.79
C SER A 155 10.26 -10.69 7.00
N THR A 156 10.20 -11.96 6.57
CA THR A 156 9.05 -12.52 5.86
C THR A 156 8.73 -13.87 6.48
N ASN A 157 7.61 -13.95 7.19
CA ASN A 157 7.11 -15.19 7.80
C ASN A 157 5.89 -15.67 7.01
N VAL A 158 5.95 -16.89 6.46
CA VAL A 158 4.84 -17.51 5.74
C VAL A 158 4.46 -18.81 6.46
N LEU A 159 3.23 -18.87 6.97
CA LEU A 159 2.76 -19.97 7.82
C LEU A 159 2.36 -21.24 7.07
N MET A 160 1.92 -21.09 5.82
CA MET A 160 1.48 -22.20 4.98
C MET A 160 2.43 -22.33 3.79
N ASN A 161 2.05 -21.80 2.62
CA ASN A 161 2.78 -22.03 1.38
C ASN A 161 3.32 -20.72 0.81
N ARG A 162 4.59 -20.74 0.38
CA ARG A 162 5.20 -19.70 -0.44
C ARG A 162 5.64 -20.31 -1.76
N SER A 163 5.04 -19.87 -2.86
CA SER A 163 5.49 -20.21 -4.22
C SER A 163 6.14 -19.00 -4.88
N VAL A 164 7.26 -19.22 -5.57
CA VAL A 164 7.98 -18.21 -6.33
C VAL A 164 8.30 -18.80 -7.70
N THR A 165 7.79 -18.16 -8.75
CA THR A 165 8.07 -18.55 -10.14
C THR A 165 8.72 -17.36 -10.84
N VAL A 166 9.86 -17.59 -11.50
CA VAL A 166 10.64 -16.55 -12.19
C VAL A 166 10.81 -16.95 -13.65
N GLY A 167 10.38 -16.09 -14.57
CA GLY A 167 10.38 -16.41 -16.00
C GLY A 167 11.74 -16.34 -16.70
N ARG A 168 12.74 -15.66 -16.10
CA ARG A 168 14.08 -15.48 -16.71
C ARG A 168 15.21 -15.84 -15.77
N SER A 169 15.48 -15.00 -14.77
CA SER A 169 16.65 -15.15 -13.89
C SER A 169 16.35 -14.64 -12.49
N GLN A 170 16.82 -15.39 -11.49
CA GLN A 170 16.86 -14.96 -10.10
C GLN A 170 18.32 -14.93 -9.65
N THR A 171 18.74 -13.83 -9.01
CA THR A 171 20.10 -13.68 -8.49
C THR A 171 20.03 -13.29 -7.02
N THR A 172 20.75 -14.03 -6.18
CA THR A 172 20.86 -13.77 -4.75
C THR A 172 22.32 -13.55 -4.41
N LYS A 173 22.66 -12.35 -3.93
CA LYS A 173 24.01 -12.01 -3.45
C LYS A 173 23.92 -11.67 -1.97
N VAL A 174 24.66 -12.39 -1.14
CA VAL A 174 24.73 -12.16 0.31
C VAL A 174 26.15 -11.75 0.67
N GLY A 175 26.30 -10.68 1.46
CA GLY A 175 27.60 -10.12 1.82
C GLY A 175 28.27 -10.81 3.01
N SER A 176 27.47 -11.41 3.88
CA SER A 176 27.93 -12.18 5.05
C SER A 176 27.33 -13.59 4.95
N ASP A 177 26.60 -14.02 5.97
CA ASP A 177 26.14 -15.41 6.05
C ASP A 177 24.78 -15.62 5.41
N ARG A 178 24.63 -16.78 4.75
CA ARG A 178 23.36 -17.32 4.29
C ARG A 178 23.18 -18.72 4.87
N THR A 179 22.08 -18.93 5.58
CA THR A 179 21.70 -20.22 6.16
C THR A 179 20.39 -20.67 5.55
N ASP A 180 20.36 -21.88 5.00
CA ASP A 180 19.14 -22.53 4.52
C ASP A 180 18.86 -23.74 5.41
N GLU A 181 17.72 -23.76 6.09
CA GLU A 181 17.28 -24.89 6.92
C GLU A 181 16.01 -25.50 6.31
N THR A 182 15.99 -26.82 6.19
CA THR A 182 14.84 -27.58 5.69
C THR A 182 14.65 -28.81 6.57
N SER A 183 13.49 -28.92 7.22
CA SER A 183 13.23 -29.99 8.20
C SER A 183 12.76 -31.29 7.60
N ASP A 184 12.11 -31.22 6.44
CA ASP A 184 11.60 -32.39 5.72
C ASP A 184 12.40 -32.59 4.42
N ASN A 185 11.80 -32.37 3.26
CA ASN A 185 12.44 -32.66 1.98
C ASN A 185 12.98 -31.41 1.28
N TYR A 186 14.23 -31.49 0.80
CA TYR A 186 14.81 -30.56 -0.17
C TYR A 186 14.99 -31.27 -1.51
N THR A 187 14.54 -30.66 -2.60
CA THR A 187 14.71 -31.18 -3.96
C THR A 187 15.12 -30.06 -4.89
N GLU A 188 16.23 -30.26 -5.60
CA GLU A 188 16.75 -29.33 -6.59
C GLU A 188 16.80 -30.03 -7.95
N ASN A 189 16.08 -29.48 -8.92
CA ASN A 189 16.10 -29.97 -10.31
C ASN A 189 16.79 -28.94 -11.19
N VAL A 190 17.94 -29.29 -11.75
CA VAL A 190 18.73 -28.42 -12.61
C VAL A 190 18.69 -28.94 -14.05
N GLY A 191 18.11 -28.17 -14.97
CA GLY A 191 17.95 -28.60 -16.36
C GLY A 191 19.21 -28.51 -17.22
N LYS A 192 20.24 -27.80 -16.76
CA LYS A 192 21.54 -27.66 -17.44
C LYS A 192 22.70 -27.91 -16.47
N ASN A 193 23.37 -26.85 -16.03
CA ASN A 193 24.58 -26.95 -15.22
C ASN A 193 24.35 -26.47 -13.78
N SER A 194 24.88 -27.21 -12.81
CA SER A 194 25.02 -26.77 -11.41
C SER A 194 26.51 -26.68 -11.08
N ALA A 195 26.96 -25.51 -10.63
CA ALA A 195 28.36 -25.26 -10.29
C ALA A 195 28.48 -24.62 -8.91
N THR A 196 29.41 -25.14 -8.10
CA THR A 196 29.66 -24.66 -6.73
C THR A 196 31.14 -24.42 -6.56
N THR A 197 31.51 -23.20 -6.17
CA THR A 197 32.88 -22.83 -5.80
C THR A 197 32.90 -22.42 -4.34
N VAL A 198 33.84 -22.97 -3.57
CA VAL A 198 33.99 -22.70 -2.14
C VAL A 198 35.40 -22.16 -1.89
N GLY A 199 35.51 -21.03 -1.20
CA GLY A 199 36.78 -20.36 -0.98
C GLY A 199 37.69 -21.05 0.04
N GLU A 200 37.10 -21.73 1.03
CA GLU A 200 37.85 -22.38 2.11
C GLU A 200 37.45 -23.86 2.26
N VAL A 201 36.40 -24.15 3.04
CA VAL A 201 36.03 -25.52 3.42
C VAL A 201 34.61 -25.84 2.98
N ARG A 202 34.45 -27.00 2.33
CA ARG A 202 33.14 -27.61 2.09
C ARG A 202 33.03 -28.90 2.88
N THR A 203 32.03 -28.97 3.76
CA THR A 203 31.71 -30.18 4.54
C THR A 203 30.39 -30.77 4.05
N LEU A 204 30.36 -32.08 3.86
CA LEU A 204 29.14 -32.84 3.58
C LEU A 204 29.03 -33.98 4.60
N SER A 205 27.96 -33.96 5.40
CA SER A 205 27.66 -35.02 6.37
C SER A 205 26.30 -35.61 6.02
N VAL A 206 26.23 -36.93 5.91
CA VAL A 206 25.03 -37.67 5.54
C VAL A 206 24.78 -38.74 6.60
N GLY A 207 23.63 -38.66 7.28
CA GLY A 207 23.35 -39.50 8.44
C GLY A 207 22.98 -40.96 8.13
N LYS A 208 22.60 -41.27 6.88
CA LYS A 208 22.20 -42.63 6.45
C LYS A 208 22.93 -43.08 5.19
N GLU A 209 22.48 -42.62 4.02
CA GLU A 209 22.99 -43.08 2.72
C GLU A 209 23.24 -41.89 1.79
N MET A 210 24.40 -41.92 1.11
CA MET A 210 24.72 -41.02 0.00
C MET A 210 24.73 -41.82 -1.29
N SER A 211 23.79 -41.54 -2.20
CA SER A 211 23.73 -42.14 -3.53
C SER A 211 24.13 -41.13 -4.60
N VAL A 212 25.11 -41.49 -5.44
CA VAL A 212 25.57 -40.66 -6.55
C VAL A 212 25.48 -41.50 -7.82
N LYS A 213 24.62 -41.10 -8.76
CA LYS A 213 24.46 -41.73 -10.07
C LYS A 213 24.92 -40.76 -11.14
N VAL A 214 25.85 -41.18 -11.97
CA VAL A 214 26.45 -40.36 -13.03
C VAL A 214 26.38 -41.11 -14.35
N GLY A 215 26.07 -40.40 -15.44
CA GLY A 215 25.91 -40.99 -16.77
C GLY A 215 27.23 -41.40 -17.42
N ASP A 216 28.21 -40.48 -17.45
CA ASP A 216 29.44 -40.66 -18.22
C ASP A 216 30.66 -40.94 -17.34
N ALA A 217 31.02 -40.00 -16.46
CA ALA A 217 32.18 -40.13 -15.59
C ALA A 217 32.04 -39.33 -14.31
N ILE A 218 32.56 -39.88 -13.21
CA ILE A 218 32.80 -39.16 -11.96
C ILE A 218 34.29 -39.05 -11.72
N GLU A 219 34.75 -37.86 -11.33
CA GLU A 219 36.16 -37.55 -11.10
C GLU A 219 36.35 -36.77 -9.80
N ILE A 220 37.34 -37.17 -9.00
CA ILE A 220 37.81 -36.45 -7.83
C ILE A 220 39.29 -36.14 -8.08
N GLN A 221 39.61 -34.85 -8.22
CA GLN A 221 40.95 -34.38 -8.52
C GLN A 221 41.51 -33.54 -7.37
N CYS A 222 42.75 -33.83 -6.98
CA CYS A 222 43.55 -33.03 -6.05
C CYS A 222 44.93 -32.81 -6.67
N GLY A 223 45.16 -31.63 -7.27
CA GLY A 223 46.37 -31.35 -8.03
C GLY A 223 46.59 -32.38 -9.15
N LYS A 224 47.70 -33.14 -9.09
CA LYS A 224 48.03 -34.21 -10.06
C LYS A 224 47.39 -35.57 -9.73
N ALA A 225 46.81 -35.74 -8.54
CA ALA A 225 46.15 -36.98 -8.15
C ALA A 225 44.71 -36.99 -8.65
N VAL A 226 44.28 -38.11 -9.24
CA VAL A 226 42.94 -38.28 -9.81
C VAL A 226 42.38 -39.65 -9.44
N LEU A 227 41.16 -39.64 -8.91
CA LEU A 227 40.29 -40.81 -8.80
C LEU A 227 39.15 -40.62 -9.81
N ARG A 228 39.02 -41.53 -10.79
CA ARG A 228 38.03 -41.42 -11.86
C ARG A 228 37.33 -42.74 -12.10
N MET A 229 36.03 -42.71 -12.32
CA MET A 229 35.24 -43.86 -12.76
C MET A 229 34.42 -43.48 -14.00
N THR A 230 34.37 -44.36 -14.98
CA THR A 230 33.69 -44.15 -16.28
C THR A 230 32.55 -45.16 -16.50
N SER A 231 31.66 -44.84 -17.43
CA SER A 231 30.45 -45.63 -17.72
C SER A 231 30.71 -47.03 -18.28
N ASP A 232 31.93 -47.30 -18.78
CA ASP A 232 32.41 -48.63 -19.18
C ASP A 232 32.82 -49.53 -18.01
N GLY A 233 32.75 -49.01 -16.77
CA GLY A 233 33.13 -49.73 -15.55
C GLY A 233 34.61 -49.58 -15.15
N THR A 234 35.41 -48.83 -15.92
CA THR A 234 36.82 -48.59 -15.56
C THR A 234 36.92 -47.69 -14.32
N VAL A 235 37.73 -48.12 -13.34
CA VAL A 235 38.08 -47.33 -12.14
C VAL A 235 39.59 -47.04 -12.17
N GLN A 236 39.96 -45.77 -12.17
CA GLN A 236 41.35 -45.30 -12.23
C GLN A 236 41.74 -44.59 -10.94
N ILE A 237 42.88 -44.98 -10.38
CA ILE A 237 43.52 -44.34 -9.22
C ILE A 237 44.92 -43.94 -9.67
N ASN A 238 45.11 -42.67 -10.02
CA ASN A 238 46.37 -42.16 -10.56
C ASN A 238 46.99 -41.16 -9.58
N GLY A 239 48.25 -41.38 -9.22
CA GLY A 239 49.02 -40.51 -8.34
C GLY A 239 50.52 -40.80 -8.42
N GLN A 240 51.34 -39.88 -7.94
CA GLN A 240 52.80 -40.07 -7.94
C GLN A 240 53.23 -41.19 -6.98
N THR A 241 52.55 -41.29 -5.84
CA THR A 241 52.68 -42.39 -4.88
C THR A 241 51.28 -42.83 -4.49
N ILE A 242 51.01 -44.13 -4.59
CA ILE A 242 49.77 -44.76 -4.09
C ILE A 242 50.16 -45.64 -2.92
N SER A 243 49.77 -45.25 -1.70
CA SER A 243 50.01 -46.03 -0.49
C SER A 243 48.71 -46.68 -0.04
N ILE A 244 48.72 -48.01 0.11
CA ILE A 244 47.57 -48.80 0.56
C ILE A 244 48.00 -49.55 1.82
N ALA A 245 47.48 -49.16 2.97
CA ALA A 245 47.73 -49.80 4.25
C ALA A 245 46.43 -50.38 4.82
N GLY A 246 46.44 -51.67 5.15
CA GLY A 246 45.32 -52.33 5.83
C GLY A 246 45.72 -52.70 7.26
N SER A 247 44.83 -52.51 8.23
CA SER A 247 45.06 -52.91 9.63
C SER A 247 44.93 -54.42 9.87
N SER A 248 44.32 -55.16 8.93
CA SER A 248 44.12 -56.62 9.06
C SER A 248 44.49 -57.40 7.79
N LYS A 249 43.95 -57.02 6.63
CA LYS A 249 44.21 -57.67 5.34
C LYS A 249 43.96 -56.69 4.20
N VAL A 250 44.78 -56.72 3.17
CA VAL A 250 44.52 -56.09 1.86
C VAL A 250 44.40 -57.21 0.83
N THR A 251 43.48 -57.13 -0.12
CA THR A 251 43.31 -58.13 -1.19
C THR A 251 43.08 -57.41 -2.51
N VAL A 252 43.88 -57.75 -3.50
CA VAL A 252 43.73 -57.32 -4.88
C VAL A 252 43.65 -58.61 -5.70
N SER A 253 42.58 -58.78 -6.48
CA SER A 253 42.35 -59.97 -7.28
C SER A 253 41.86 -59.53 -8.65
N SER A 254 42.53 -60.00 -9.68
CA SER A 254 42.12 -59.86 -11.06
C SER A 254 42.56 -61.11 -11.83
N PRO A 255 41.87 -61.47 -12.93
CA PRO A 255 42.29 -62.57 -13.80
C PRO A 255 43.69 -62.35 -14.38
N ASP A 256 44.09 -61.09 -14.52
CA ASP A 256 45.41 -60.66 -14.99
C ASP A 256 45.85 -59.41 -14.22
N SER A 257 47.06 -59.45 -13.64
CA SER A 257 47.60 -58.38 -12.80
C SER A 257 49.07 -58.15 -13.12
N HIS A 258 49.41 -56.94 -13.53
CA HIS A 258 50.80 -56.54 -13.76
C HIS A 258 51.23 -55.57 -12.66
N VAL A 259 52.06 -56.05 -11.75
CA VAL A 259 52.79 -55.21 -10.79
C VAL A 259 54.23 -55.18 -11.28
N ASN A 260 54.67 -54.01 -11.74
CA ASN A 260 56.06 -53.84 -12.13
C ASN A 260 56.80 -53.21 -10.93
N PRO A 261 57.57 -53.99 -10.16
CA PRO A 261 58.42 -53.40 -9.14
C PRO A 261 59.46 -52.51 -9.82
N ALA A 262 59.73 -51.35 -9.23
CA ALA A 262 60.95 -50.60 -9.51
C ALA A 262 62.15 -51.31 -8.85
#